data_AF-A0A382M6G6-F1
#
_entry.id   AF-A0A382M6G6-F1
#
_cell.length_a   1.000
_cell.length_b   1.000
_cell.length_c   1.000
_cell.angle_alpha   90.00
_cell.angle_beta   90.00
_cell.angle_gamma   90.00
#
_symmetry.space_group_name_H-M   'P 1'
#
loop_
_entity.id
_entity.type
_entity.pdbx_description
1 polymer ?
#
loop_
_entity_poly.entity_id
_entity_poly.type
_entity_poly.pdbx_seq_one_letter_code
_entity_poly.pdbx_strand_id
1 'polypeptide(L)' 'MNQLLDKIHGSLLGGMIGDAMGAPGEGLTYGEIQDKYGPEGLTDFRGLGTDDTAVKHQLLSAIFKSEGYPNVDAFAQSFI' A
#
# COMPACT_ATOMS: atom_id res chain seq x y z
N MET A 1 5.38 22.78 11.54
CA MET A 1 5.08 21.64 10.64
C MET A 1 6.37 21.22 9.97
N ASN A 2 6.72 19.94 10.03
CA ASN A 2 7.95 19.45 9.40
C ASN A 2 7.60 18.84 8.05
N GLN A 3 7.88 19.60 6.97
CA GLN A 3 7.49 19.24 5.62
C GLN A 3 8.00 17.87 5.16
N LEU A 4 9.17 17.43 5.66
CA LEU A 4 9.70 16.10 5.34
C LEU A 4 8.86 15.01 6.01
N LEU A 5 8.54 15.17 7.29
CA LEU A 5 7.68 14.22 8.02
C LEU A 5 6.29 14.15 7.41
N ASP A 6 5.73 15.29 6.99
CA ASP A 6 4.42 15.33 6.33
C ASP A 6 4.43 14.54 5.01
N LYS A 7 5.50 14.67 4.21
CA LYS A 7 5.69 13.92 2.96
C LYS A 7 5.86 12.41 3.21
N ILE A 8 6.63 12.03 4.22
CA ILE A 8 6.82 10.63 4.59
C ILE A 8 5.47 10.03 5.02
N HIS A 9 4.76 10.71 5.92
CA HIS A 9 3.46 10.25 6.40
C HIS A 9 2.44 10.14 5.26
N GLY A 10 2.35 11.18 4.42
CA GLY A 10 1.46 11.17 3.25
C GLY A 10 1.77 10.05 2.27
N SER A 11 3.04 9.71 2.07
CA SER A 11 3.44 8.59 1.19
C SER A 11 3.05 7.23 1.77
N LEU A 12 3.24 7.02 3.07
CA LEU A 12 2.89 5.76 3.74
C LEU A 12 1.38 5.53 3.78
N LEU A 13 0.62 6.59 4.08
CA LEU A 13 -0.84 6.56 4.16
C LEU A 13 -1.47 6.49 2.76
N GLY A 14 -1.02 7.34 1.83
CA GLY A 14 -1.53 7.38 0.46
C GLY A 14 -1.33 6.06 -0.28
N GLY A 15 -0.21 5.38 -0.06
CA GLY A 15 0.00 4.03 -0.62
C GLY A 15 -0.99 3.00 -0.08
N MET A 16 -1.31 3.03 1.21
CA MET A 16 -2.32 2.13 1.80
C MET A 16 -3.73 2.45 1.30
N ILE A 17 -4.08 3.74 1.17
CA ILE A 17 -5.37 4.17 0.62
C ILE A 17 -5.51 3.71 -0.82
N GLY A 18 -4.48 3.93 -1.66
CA GLY A 18 -4.49 3.53 -3.06
C GLY A 18 -4.64 2.03 -3.25
N ASP A 19 -3.93 1.24 -2.45
CA ASP A 19 -4.05 -0.21 -2.40
C ASP A 19 -5.49 -0.64 -2.02
N ALA A 20 -6.01 -0.19 -0.87
CA ALA A 20 -7.34 -0.57 -0.39
C ALA A 20 -8.50 -0.09 -1.31
N MET A 21 -8.30 0.99 -2.07
CA MET A 21 -9.26 1.47 -3.07
C MET A 21 -9.14 0.72 -4.40
N GLY A 22 -7.91 0.36 -4.80
CA GLY A 22 -7.61 -0.23 -6.11
C GLY A 22 -7.84 -1.74 -6.18
N ALA A 23 -7.56 -2.47 -5.10
CA ALA A 23 -7.65 -3.93 -5.05
C ALA A 23 -8.99 -4.52 -5.55
N PRO A 24 -10.17 -3.94 -5.24
CA PRO A 24 -11.44 -4.47 -5.76
C PRO A 24 -11.59 -4.39 -7.29
N GLY A 25 -10.85 -3.50 -7.93
CA GLY A 25 -10.81 -3.31 -9.39
C GLY A 25 -9.68 -4.06 -10.07
N GLU A 26 -8.81 -4.74 -9.32
CA GLU A 26 -7.69 -5.48 -9.88
C GLU A 26 -8.18 -6.58 -10.84
N GLY A 27 -7.55 -6.65 -12.01
CA GLY A 27 -7.92 -7.61 -13.07
C GLY A 27 -9.20 -7.26 -13.84
N LEU A 28 -9.89 -6.17 -13.51
CA LEU A 28 -11.06 -5.70 -14.25
C LEU A 28 -10.68 -4.62 -15.28
N THR A 29 -11.35 -4.65 -16.42
CA THR A 29 -11.36 -3.52 -17.36
C THR A 29 -12.20 -2.37 -16.82
N TYR A 30 -12.03 -1.18 -17.40
CA TYR A 30 -12.84 -0.01 -17.05
C TYR A 30 -14.37 -0.27 -17.18
N GLY A 31 -14.79 -0.96 -18.25
CA GLY A 31 -16.20 -1.31 -18.46
C GLY A 31 -16.73 -2.24 -17.37
N GLU A 32 -15.95 -3.27 -17.01
CA GLU A 32 -16.33 -4.20 -15.93
C GLU A 32 -16.38 -3.52 -14.56
N ILE A 33 -15.53 -2.52 -14.32
CA ILE A 33 -15.60 -1.68 -13.11
C ILE A 33 -16.91 -0.89 -13.10
N GLN A 34 -17.29 -0.26 -14.21
CA GLN A 34 -18.55 0.48 -14.29
C GLN A 34 -19.79 -0.43 -14.17
N ASP A 35 -19.75 -1.61 -14.79
CA ASP A 35 -20.84 -2.59 -14.71
C ASP A 35 -21.02 -3.11 -13.27
N LYS A 36 -19.92 -3.31 -12.54
CA LYS A 36 -19.94 -3.88 -11.18
C LYS A 36 -20.18 -2.84 -10.08
N TYR A 37 -19.65 -1.63 -10.22
CA TYR A 37 -19.66 -0.61 -9.16
C TYR A 37 -20.48 0.64 -9.51
N GLY A 38 -20.98 0.75 -10.74
CA GLY A 38 -21.74 1.89 -11.23
C GLY A 38 -20.86 2.88 -12.02
N PRO A 39 -21.48 3.92 -12.62
CA PRO A 39 -20.79 4.84 -13.53
C PRO A 39 -19.60 5.57 -12.91
N GLU A 40 -19.65 5.81 -11.59
CA GLU A 40 -18.57 6.45 -10.82
C GLU A 40 -17.42 5.48 -10.47
N GLY A 41 -17.58 4.18 -10.72
CA GLY A 41 -16.58 3.16 -10.42
C GLY A 41 -16.31 3.00 -8.92
N LEU A 42 -15.03 2.87 -8.56
CA LEU A 42 -14.57 2.69 -7.18
C LEU A 42 -14.36 4.06 -6.52
N THR A 43 -15.27 4.43 -5.62
CA THR A 43 -15.26 5.73 -4.94
C THR A 43 -14.89 5.65 -3.46
N ASP A 44 -14.69 4.43 -2.94
CA ASP A 44 -14.41 4.19 -1.52
C ASP A 44 -13.44 3.00 -1.35
N PHE A 45 -12.78 2.94 -0.20
CA PHE A 45 -11.89 1.83 0.16
C PHE A 45 -12.72 0.58 0.46
N ARG A 46 -12.24 -0.58 0.01
CA ARG A 46 -12.82 -1.86 0.40
C ARG A 46 -11.73 -2.83 0.84
N GLY A 47 -11.66 -3.06 2.14
CA GLY A 47 -10.67 -3.94 2.76
C GLY A 47 -9.51 -3.16 3.37
N LEU A 48 -8.44 -3.89 3.70
CA LEU A 48 -7.28 -3.36 4.43
C LEU A 48 -6.04 -3.16 3.54
N GLY A 49 -6.17 -3.37 2.23
CA GLY A 49 -5.06 -3.49 1.28
C GLY A 49 -4.65 -4.95 1.01
N THR A 50 -3.67 -5.12 0.14
CA THR A 50 -3.16 -6.41 -0.36
C THR A 50 -1.73 -6.68 0.13
N ASP A 51 -1.00 -7.53 -0.59
CA ASP A 51 0.42 -7.73 -0.44
C ASP A 51 1.24 -6.45 -0.68
N ASP A 52 0.76 -5.46 -1.44
CA ASP A 52 1.42 -4.16 -1.60
C ASP A 52 1.65 -3.48 -0.22
N THR A 53 0.60 -3.38 0.60
CA THR A 53 0.71 -2.85 1.96
C THR A 53 1.48 -3.79 2.88
N ALA A 54 1.32 -5.12 2.75
CA ALA A 54 2.02 -6.08 3.59
C ALA A 54 3.55 -6.06 3.35
N VAL A 55 3.99 -6.05 2.10
CA VAL A 55 5.41 -5.98 1.69
C VAL A 55 6.04 -4.66 2.16
N LYS A 56 5.31 -3.54 2.04
CA LYS A 56 5.73 -2.26 2.63
C LYS A 56 5.97 -2.39 4.14
N HIS A 57 5.08 -3.05 4.88
CA HIS A 57 5.27 -3.29 6.32
C HIS A 57 6.50 -4.17 6.60
N GLN A 58 6.79 -5.15 5.75
CA GLN A 58 8.00 -5.96 5.87
C GLN A 58 9.28 -5.15 5.66
N LEU A 59 9.28 -4.21 4.72
CA LEU A 59 10.42 -3.31 4.52
C LEU A 59 10.59 -2.37 5.72
N LEU A 60 9.50 -1.80 6.24
CA LEU A 60 9.54 -0.95 7.45
C LEU A 60 10.09 -1.73 8.65
N SER A 61 9.66 -2.98 8.84
CA SER A 61 10.16 -3.87 9.89
C SER A 61 11.68 -4.10 9.75
N ALA A 62 12.17 -4.35 8.54
CA ALA A 62 13.60 -4.50 8.25
C ALA A 62 14.39 -3.21 8.55
N ILE A 63 13.86 -2.04 8.16
CA ILE A 63 14.46 -0.74 8.46
C ILE A 63 14.61 -0.55 9.97
N PHE A 64 13.54 -0.79 10.74
CA PHE A 64 13.58 -0.62 12.20
C PHE A 64 14.53 -1.59 12.88
N LYS A 65 14.54 -2.87 12.48
CA LYS A 65 15.44 -3.89 13.02
C LYS A 65 16.91 -3.64 12.67
N SER A 66 17.18 -2.92 11.58
CA SER A 66 18.53 -2.62 11.09
C SER A 66 18.97 -1.19 11.40
N GLU A 67 18.33 -0.52 12.37
CA GLU A 67 18.65 0.85 12.80
C GLU A 67 18.73 1.87 11.63
N GLY A 68 17.89 1.70 10.61
CA GLY A 68 17.83 2.57 9.44
C GLY A 68 18.57 2.07 8.21
N TYR A 69 19.35 0.99 8.31
CA TYR A 69 20.22 0.50 7.22
C TYR A 69 19.97 -0.98 6.89
N PRO A 70 18.78 -1.35 6.37
CA PRO A 70 18.51 -2.73 6.00
C PRO A 70 19.37 -3.16 4.79
N ASN A 71 19.70 -4.45 4.75
CA ASN A 71 20.23 -5.11 3.56
C ASN A 71 19.20 -6.11 3.01
N VAL A 72 19.53 -6.76 1.89
CA VAL A 72 18.64 -7.73 1.23
C VAL A 72 18.29 -8.93 2.12
N ASP A 73 19.22 -9.38 2.97
CA ASP A 73 18.99 -10.51 3.88
C ASP A 73 18.05 -10.11 5.02
N ALA A 74 18.20 -8.90 5.57
CA ALA A 74 17.32 -8.35 6.59
C ALA A 74 15.89 -8.17 6.06
N PHE A 75 15.74 -7.76 4.79
CA PHE A 75 14.45 -7.68 4.15
C PHE A 75 13.86 -9.07 3.87
N ALA A 76 14.66 -10.03 3.38
CA ALA A 76 14.18 -11.41 3.21
C ALA A 76 13.73 -12.03 4.54
N GLN A 77 14.45 -11.76 5.62
CA GLN A 77 14.15 -12.25 6.97
C GLN A 77 12.88 -11.64 7.57
N SER A 78 12.34 -10.53 7.05
CA SER A 78 11.06 -10.02 7.55
C SER A 78 9.84 -10.79 7.03
N PHE A 79 9.99 -11.61 5.99
CA PHE A 79 8.89 -12.42 5.44
C PHE A 79 8.68 -13.78 6.13
N ILE A 80 9.55 -14.15 7.07
CA ILE A 80 9.58 -15.43 7.80
C ILE A 80 9.50 -15.19 9.31
#